data_AF-A0A9P4N1E2-F1
#
_entry.id   AF-A0A9P4N1E2-F1
#
_cell.length_a   1.000
_cell.length_b   1.000
_cell.length_c   1.000
_cell.angle_alpha   90.00
_cell.angle_beta   90.00
_cell.angle_gamma   90.00
#
_symmetry.space_group_name_H-M   'P 1'
#
loop_
_entity.id
_entity.type
_entity.pdbx_description
1 polymer ?
#
loop_
_entity_poly.entity_id
_entity_poly.type
_entity_poly.pdbx_seq_one_letter_code
_entity_poly.pdbx_strand_id
1 'polypeptide(L)'
;AQRDVGLRVPINFLTVPAVSLRAACFSHNQYEDIAFQKCLSNLLATGFRRFLVDVYWDPGLSVWSLCPVQIPPLQEPNPSKQEPSQTARSTAEIAVTAVSHDNDVPLIQIGAYNCTRQVTLNFLSEIFQSFLDVTATTTEASVAYMLVNVHVAASYETPDAPAQQPSQDQLPGNDNSIGDVMKGNLTDGVLFVPTELQDERSNLDSSWYDTAWDNKPASGYFETHVDSQGRIATRDGWPSEAFSEFQEFNRLVVGYGNIDPQMADYNISADFDTIFPPNEIIGYHNTTISSSGQVTFGCLFSRGDSTITPLTNSSWAISISPALNLAQNPNTTIPLPAITNLTSCGISPFLNTSLANTTADKNPLPYQAYTFSTLWSWAPGEPLNATNPDTFSYRTRCATMPLNPPHPGRWRTSNCNARRRVACKDPDQPYNWTVSDNQVTYFDAGAACPEPYVFSVPHTSLENKHLLSVLQNSFSSDRNNDNVDAAIFLNLNSLNIPGCWVDAINGTCPYQPRNDTNRARVVIVPTVAVVIIFVLAALTFFVKCAANRRDGMRARRRRVVGGWEYEGVPS
;
A
#
# COMPACT_ATOMS: atom_id res chain seq x y z
N ALA A 1 2.59 0.75 -15.82
CA ALA A 1 1.79 1.57 -16.77
C ALA A 1 0.67 2.36 -16.09
N GLN A 2 -0.39 1.75 -15.51
CA GLN A 2 -1.44 2.55 -14.80
C GLN A 2 -0.86 3.28 -13.58
N ARG A 3 -0.01 2.61 -12.80
CA ARG A 3 0.72 3.23 -11.70
C ARG A 3 1.55 4.42 -12.19
N ASP A 4 2.33 4.21 -13.25
CA ASP A 4 3.27 5.20 -13.79
C ASP A 4 2.59 6.54 -14.15
N VAL A 5 1.38 6.51 -14.72
CA VAL A 5 0.62 7.75 -14.99
C VAL A 5 0.03 8.37 -13.73
N GLY A 6 -0.20 7.60 -12.66
CA GLY A 6 -0.73 8.09 -11.38
C GLY A 6 0.33 8.68 -10.45
N LEU A 7 1.63 8.50 -10.76
CA LEU A 7 2.75 8.84 -9.87
C LEU A 7 2.75 10.29 -9.35
N ARG A 8 2.32 11.25 -10.17
CA ARG A 8 2.27 12.67 -9.79
C ARG A 8 0.96 13.08 -9.10
N VAL A 9 -0.01 12.18 -9.04
CA VAL A 9 -1.29 12.43 -8.34
C VAL A 9 -1.03 12.33 -6.83
N PRO A 10 -1.55 13.27 -6.03
CA PRO A 10 -1.49 13.15 -4.58
C PRO A 10 -2.12 11.85 -4.08
N ILE A 11 -1.50 11.21 -3.09
CA ILE A 11 -1.86 9.85 -2.63
C ILE A 11 -3.33 9.71 -2.21
N ASN A 12 -3.93 10.79 -1.71
CA ASN A 12 -5.32 10.85 -1.29
C ASN A 12 -6.31 10.76 -2.46
N PHE A 13 -5.94 11.09 -3.70
CA PHE A 13 -6.83 11.02 -4.87
C PHE A 13 -6.75 9.70 -5.65
N LEU A 14 -5.86 8.79 -5.25
CA LEU A 14 -5.70 7.50 -5.91
C LEU A 14 -6.83 6.53 -5.51
N THR A 15 -7.57 6.05 -6.50
CA THR A 15 -8.57 4.99 -6.29
C THR A 15 -7.88 3.64 -6.21
N VAL A 16 -7.91 3.01 -5.03
CA VAL A 16 -7.27 1.72 -4.79
C VAL A 16 -8.24 0.73 -4.15
N PRO A 17 -8.13 -0.58 -4.41
CA PRO A 17 -8.98 -1.57 -3.77
C PRO A 17 -8.69 -1.65 -2.27
N ALA A 18 -9.77 -1.65 -1.48
CA ALA A 18 -9.74 -1.76 -0.03
C ALA A 18 -10.39 -3.06 0.46
N VAL A 19 -9.93 -3.60 1.58
CA VAL A 19 -10.43 -4.87 2.14
C VAL A 19 -10.46 -4.89 3.66
N SER A 20 -11.48 -5.52 4.23
CA SER A 20 -11.54 -5.87 5.65
C SER A 20 -10.81 -7.18 5.89
N LEU A 21 -9.77 -7.18 6.74
CA LEU A 21 -9.04 -8.40 7.07
C LEU A 21 -9.92 -9.42 7.78
N ARG A 22 -10.84 -8.95 8.63
CA ARG A 22 -11.85 -9.81 9.27
C ARG A 22 -12.69 -10.54 8.24
N ALA A 23 -13.17 -9.85 7.21
CA ALA A 23 -13.99 -10.45 6.17
C ALA A 23 -13.20 -11.38 5.24
N ALA A 24 -11.97 -11.02 4.88
CA ALA A 24 -11.19 -11.73 3.86
C ALA A 24 -10.33 -12.87 4.41
N CYS A 25 -9.90 -12.80 5.68
CA CYS A 25 -8.97 -13.74 6.30
C CYS A 25 -9.57 -14.52 7.47
N PHE A 26 -10.44 -13.91 8.26
CA PHE A 26 -10.95 -14.51 9.51
C PHE A 26 -12.40 -14.99 9.40
N SER A 27 -12.77 -15.58 8.25
CA SER A 27 -14.11 -16.15 8.08
C SER A 27 -14.36 -17.27 9.09
N HIS A 28 -15.61 -17.42 9.53
CA HIS A 28 -16.01 -18.46 10.50
C HIS A 28 -15.22 -18.43 11.82
N ASN A 29 -14.80 -17.22 12.25
CA ASN A 29 -14.10 -16.98 13.51
C ASN A 29 -12.79 -17.78 13.69
N GLN A 30 -12.08 -18.07 12.60
CA GLN A 30 -10.78 -18.72 12.61
C GLN A 30 -9.67 -17.67 12.54
N TYR A 31 -8.85 -17.57 13.58
CA TYR A 31 -7.72 -16.65 13.74
C TYR A 31 -6.44 -17.47 13.95
N GLU A 32 -5.99 -18.11 12.87
CA GLU A 32 -4.79 -18.95 12.83
C GLU A 32 -3.66 -18.21 12.11
N ASP A 33 -2.44 -18.24 12.65
CA ASP A 33 -1.29 -17.47 12.20
C ASP A 33 -0.81 -17.87 10.80
N ILE A 34 -0.64 -19.17 10.52
CA ILE A 34 -0.20 -19.65 9.20
C ILE A 34 -1.23 -19.29 8.13
N ALA A 35 -2.51 -19.53 8.41
CA ALA A 35 -3.60 -19.18 7.49
C ALA A 35 -3.67 -17.65 7.28
N PHE A 36 -3.50 -16.86 8.34
CA PHE A 36 -3.50 -15.41 8.27
C PHE A 36 -2.32 -14.86 7.46
N GLN A 37 -1.11 -15.34 7.71
CA GLN A 37 0.08 -14.95 6.96
C GLN A 37 -0.11 -15.19 5.46
N LYS A 38 -0.61 -16.37 5.10
CA LYS A 38 -0.92 -16.70 3.70
C LYS A 38 -2.03 -15.82 3.14
N CYS A 39 -3.08 -15.56 3.91
CA CYS A 39 -4.18 -14.70 3.49
C CYS A 39 -3.71 -13.27 3.18
N LEU A 40 -3.03 -12.62 4.13
CA LEU A 40 -2.56 -11.25 3.98
C LEU A 40 -1.54 -11.14 2.83
N SER A 41 -0.62 -12.11 2.72
CA SER A 41 0.33 -12.18 1.61
C SER A 41 -0.38 -12.28 0.26
N ASN A 42 -1.45 -13.07 0.16
CA ASN A 42 -2.26 -13.17 -1.06
C ASN A 42 -3.02 -11.86 -1.36
N LEU A 43 -3.55 -11.17 -0.35
CA LEU A 43 -4.22 -9.88 -0.55
C LEU A 43 -3.25 -8.80 -1.06
N LEU A 44 -2.05 -8.73 -0.46
CA LEU A 44 -0.97 -7.84 -0.90
C LEU A 44 -0.54 -8.17 -2.34
N ALA A 45 -0.27 -9.44 -2.63
CA ALA A 45 0.17 -9.90 -3.96
C ALA A 45 -0.90 -9.72 -5.06
N THR A 46 -2.18 -9.77 -4.70
CA THR A 46 -3.28 -9.52 -5.65
C THR A 46 -3.54 -8.03 -5.89
N GLY A 47 -2.90 -7.14 -5.14
CA GLY A 47 -2.92 -5.69 -5.37
C GLY A 47 -3.88 -4.91 -4.48
N PHE A 48 -4.35 -5.48 -3.35
CA PHE A 48 -4.98 -4.67 -2.31
C PHE A 48 -3.97 -3.71 -1.71
N ARG A 49 -4.38 -2.45 -1.51
CA ARG A 49 -3.51 -1.40 -0.96
C ARG A 49 -4.06 -0.76 0.30
N ARG A 50 -5.36 -0.90 0.58
CA ARG A 50 -5.98 -0.34 1.79
C ARG A 50 -6.60 -1.46 2.63
N PHE A 51 -6.22 -1.52 3.90
CA PHE A 51 -6.58 -2.61 4.81
C PHE A 51 -7.30 -2.04 6.03
N LEU A 52 -8.52 -2.52 6.28
CA LEU A 52 -9.21 -2.30 7.54
C LEU A 52 -8.87 -3.45 8.48
N VAL A 53 -8.31 -3.12 9.65
CA VAL A 53 -7.80 -4.05 10.64
C VAL A 53 -8.54 -3.82 11.94
N ASP A 54 -9.19 -4.87 12.46
CA ASP A 54 -9.77 -4.85 13.80
C ASP A 54 -8.70 -5.35 14.79
N VAL A 55 -8.30 -4.50 15.74
CA VAL A 55 -7.37 -4.87 16.82
C VAL A 55 -8.09 -4.86 18.16
N TYR A 56 -7.80 -5.86 18.98
CA TYR A 56 -8.44 -6.12 20.26
C TYR A 56 -7.41 -6.08 21.37
N TRP A 57 -7.57 -5.15 22.30
CA TRP A 57 -6.72 -5.12 23.48
C TRP A 57 -7.04 -6.30 24.39
N ASP A 58 -6.04 -7.16 24.64
CA ASP A 58 -6.10 -8.23 25.63
C ASP A 58 -5.39 -7.76 26.92
N PRO A 59 -6.14 -7.35 27.96
CA PRO A 59 -5.55 -6.88 29.20
C PRO A 59 -4.81 -7.99 29.97
N GLY A 60 -5.20 -9.26 29.79
CA GLY A 60 -4.57 -10.40 30.46
C GLY A 60 -3.16 -10.69 29.94
N LEU A 61 -2.93 -10.42 28.65
CA LEU A 61 -1.63 -10.57 28.01
C LEU A 61 -0.90 -9.24 27.76
N SER A 62 -1.57 -8.11 27.99
CA SER A 62 -1.06 -6.77 27.67
C SER A 62 -0.60 -6.64 26.21
N VAL A 63 -1.40 -7.15 25.27
CA VAL A 63 -1.07 -7.17 23.84
C VAL A 63 -2.27 -6.80 22.98
N TRP A 64 -2.00 -6.22 21.81
CA TRP A 64 -2.98 -6.05 20.74
C TRP A 64 -3.11 -7.34 19.91
N SER A 65 -4.20 -8.05 20.12
CA SER A 65 -4.59 -9.25 19.38
C SER A 65 -5.42 -8.88 18.14
N LEU A 66 -5.47 -9.74 17.12
CA LEU A 66 -6.52 -9.66 16.08
C LEU A 66 -7.70 -10.58 16.39
N CYS A 67 -7.56 -11.47 17.36
CA CYS A 67 -8.64 -12.33 17.84
C CYS A 67 -9.58 -11.55 18.80
N PRO A 68 -10.92 -11.61 18.62
CA PRO A 68 -11.88 -10.83 19.43
C PRO A 68 -12.03 -11.26 20.89
N VAL A 69 -11.36 -12.33 21.31
CA VAL A 69 -11.45 -12.89 22.67
C VAL A 69 -10.07 -12.96 23.29
N GLN A 70 -10.02 -12.74 24.61
CA GLN A 70 -8.80 -12.84 25.40
C GLN A 70 -8.27 -14.27 25.32
N ILE A 71 -6.95 -14.42 25.35
CA ILE A 71 -6.34 -15.74 25.36
C ILE A 71 -5.98 -16.11 26.80
N PRO A 72 -6.47 -17.25 27.33
CA PRO A 72 -6.15 -17.67 28.68
C PRO A 72 -4.64 -17.78 28.89
N PRO A 73 -4.10 -17.43 30.08
CA PRO A 73 -2.69 -17.67 30.41
C PRO A 73 -2.35 -19.16 30.33
N LEU A 74 -1.08 -19.51 30.05
CA LEU A 74 -0.68 -20.92 30.09
C LEU A 74 -0.83 -21.41 31.53
N GLN A 75 -1.57 -22.50 31.74
CA GLN A 75 -1.41 -23.26 32.95
C GLN A 75 0.00 -23.87 32.91
N GLU A 76 0.90 -23.36 33.76
CA GLU A 76 2.11 -24.11 34.07
C GLU A 76 1.69 -25.47 34.63
N PRO A 77 2.28 -26.59 34.17
CA PRO A 77 1.98 -27.90 34.71
C PRO A 77 2.43 -27.93 36.17
N ASN A 78 1.49 -27.71 37.07
CA ASN A 78 1.73 -27.70 38.50
C ASN A 78 2.10 -29.13 38.94
N PRO A 79 3.35 -29.41 39.38
CA PRO A 79 3.69 -30.74 39.82
C PRO A 79 3.08 -30.95 41.20
N SER A 80 2.22 -31.96 41.29
CA SER A 80 1.69 -32.58 42.51
C SER A 80 0.58 -31.84 43.28
N LYS A 81 -0.63 -32.39 43.19
CA LYS A 81 -1.31 -33.06 44.33
C LYS A 81 -2.45 -33.94 43.82
N GLN A 82 -2.18 -35.25 43.77
CA GLN A 82 -3.22 -36.27 43.81
C GLN A 82 -3.84 -36.29 45.19
N GLU A 83 -5.14 -36.04 45.29
CA GLU A 83 -6.04 -36.85 46.12
C GLU A 83 -7.51 -36.63 45.69
N PRO A 84 -8.36 -37.67 45.70
CA PRO A 84 -9.72 -37.58 45.19
C PRO A 84 -10.67 -37.13 46.30
N SER A 85 -11.51 -36.13 46.02
CA SER A 85 -12.75 -35.95 46.77
C SER A 85 -13.88 -35.57 45.83
N GLN A 86 -14.84 -36.49 45.76
CA GLN A 86 -16.11 -36.35 45.07
C GLN A 86 -16.93 -35.27 45.76
N THR A 87 -17.26 -34.20 45.06
CA THR A 87 -18.56 -33.52 45.24
C THR A 87 -18.91 -32.79 43.96
N ALA A 88 -19.90 -33.33 43.25
CA ALA A 88 -20.46 -32.72 42.05
C ALA A 88 -21.14 -31.39 42.41
N ARG A 89 -20.68 -30.29 41.80
CA ARG A 89 -21.48 -29.11 41.50
C ARG A 89 -21.20 -28.70 40.06
N SER A 90 -22.25 -28.70 39.25
CA SER A 90 -22.24 -28.29 37.86
C SER A 90 -22.01 -26.78 37.76
N THR A 91 -20.78 -26.39 37.46
CA THR A 91 -20.48 -25.18 36.69
C THR A 91 -20.01 -25.69 35.34
N ALA A 92 -20.64 -25.25 34.25
CA ALA A 92 -20.22 -25.58 32.91
C ALA A 92 -18.80 -25.04 32.71
N GLU A 93 -17.80 -25.90 32.83
CA GLU A 93 -16.43 -25.59 32.42
C GLU A 93 -16.44 -25.39 30.89
N ILE A 94 -16.13 -24.16 30.46
CA ILE A 94 -15.82 -23.87 29.07
C ILE A 94 -14.52 -24.62 28.76
N ALA A 95 -14.61 -25.64 27.91
CA ALA A 95 -13.48 -26.48 27.53
C ALA A 95 -12.55 -25.71 26.59
N VAL A 96 -11.54 -25.02 27.15
CA VAL A 96 -10.37 -24.55 26.40
C VAL A 96 -9.63 -25.78 25.89
N THR A 97 -9.83 -26.11 24.61
CA THR A 97 -9.20 -27.29 24.00
C THR A 97 -8.07 -26.82 23.11
N ALA A 98 -6.83 -27.13 23.48
CA ALA A 98 -5.67 -26.93 22.60
C ALA A 98 -5.63 -28.08 21.59
N VAL A 99 -5.76 -27.77 20.30
CA VAL A 99 -5.56 -28.73 19.22
C VAL A 99 -4.15 -28.54 18.69
N SER A 100 -3.24 -29.47 18.98
CA SER A 100 -1.86 -29.46 18.48
C SER A 100 -1.70 -30.40 17.28
N HIS A 101 -1.22 -29.88 16.15
CA HIS A 101 -0.59 -30.69 15.09
C HIS A 101 0.94 -30.50 15.20
N ASP A 102 1.71 -31.56 14.95
CA ASP A 102 3.16 -31.61 15.16
C ASP A 102 3.90 -30.44 14.45
N ASN A 103 4.64 -29.64 15.22
CA ASN A 103 5.34 -28.38 14.86
C ASN A 103 4.50 -27.09 14.71
N ASP A 104 3.17 -27.13 14.88
CA ASP A 104 2.30 -25.94 14.80
C ASP A 104 2.01 -25.32 16.18
N VAL A 105 1.83 -23.99 16.19
CA VAL A 105 1.35 -23.22 17.33
C VAL A 105 -0.02 -23.74 17.74
N PRO A 106 -0.27 -24.02 19.04
CA PRO A 106 -1.53 -24.62 19.45
C PRO A 106 -2.71 -23.70 19.11
N LEU A 107 -3.67 -24.24 18.35
CA LEU A 107 -4.95 -23.59 18.10
C LEU A 107 -5.85 -23.77 19.32
N ILE A 108 -6.32 -22.65 19.88
CA ILE A 108 -7.10 -22.61 21.11
C ILE A 108 -8.54 -22.27 20.77
N GLN A 109 -9.46 -23.18 21.08
CA GLN A 109 -10.90 -22.92 20.96
C GLN A 109 -11.43 -22.20 22.21
N ILE A 110 -12.04 -21.03 22.02
CA ILE A 110 -12.57 -20.15 23.07
C ILE A 110 -13.97 -19.70 22.64
N GLY A 111 -15.01 -20.37 23.16
CA GLY A 111 -16.38 -20.16 22.71
C GLY A 111 -16.54 -20.46 21.22
N ALA A 112 -17.04 -19.49 20.46
CA ALA A 112 -17.20 -19.56 19.01
C ALA A 112 -15.93 -19.22 18.20
N TYR A 113 -14.80 -18.93 18.86
CA TYR A 113 -13.56 -18.50 18.22
C TYR A 113 -12.48 -19.56 18.32
N ASN A 114 -11.69 -19.69 17.26
CA ASN A 114 -10.47 -20.48 17.26
C ASN A 114 -9.30 -19.53 17.04
N CYS A 115 -8.41 -19.40 18.01
CA CYS A 115 -7.34 -18.41 17.98
C CYS A 115 -6.00 -19.03 18.31
N THR A 116 -4.96 -18.59 17.60
CA THR A 116 -3.57 -18.78 18.02
C THR A 116 -3.05 -17.51 18.68
N ARG A 117 -2.09 -17.66 19.58
CA ARG A 117 -1.51 -16.54 20.34
C ARG A 117 -0.66 -15.60 19.51
N GLN A 118 -0.24 -16.03 18.34
CA GLN A 118 0.65 -15.26 17.48
C GLN A 118 -0.09 -14.25 16.61
N VAL A 119 -1.40 -14.42 16.42
CA VAL A 119 -2.25 -13.51 15.61
C VAL A 119 -2.47 -12.19 16.35
N THR A 120 -1.44 -11.35 16.30
CA THR A 120 -1.31 -10.06 17.00
C THR A 120 -1.01 -8.93 16.01
N LEU A 121 -1.10 -7.68 16.47
CA LEU A 121 -0.67 -6.52 15.69
C LEU A 121 0.83 -6.59 15.33
N ASN A 122 1.66 -7.12 16.23
CA ASN A 122 3.09 -7.34 15.97
C ASN A 122 3.29 -8.25 14.74
N PHE A 123 2.65 -9.41 14.75
CA PHE A 123 2.75 -10.36 13.64
C PHE A 123 2.23 -9.77 12.31
N LEU A 124 1.15 -8.99 12.37
CA LEU A 124 0.66 -8.26 11.20
C LEU A 124 1.71 -7.28 10.66
N SER A 125 2.33 -6.48 11.53
CA SER A 125 3.36 -5.50 11.14
C SER A 125 4.62 -6.17 10.57
N GLU A 126 5.02 -7.35 11.08
CA GLU A 126 6.13 -8.14 10.53
C GLU A 126 5.84 -8.64 9.10
N ILE A 127 4.61 -9.07 8.83
CA ILE A 127 4.20 -9.48 7.47
C ILE A 127 4.26 -8.28 6.51
N PHE A 128 3.79 -7.11 6.95
CA PHE A 128 3.91 -5.88 6.16
C PHE A 128 5.37 -5.52 5.91
N GLN A 129 6.23 -5.51 6.95
CA GLN A 129 7.65 -5.21 6.82
C GLN A 129 8.31 -6.12 5.77
N SER A 130 8.11 -7.44 5.89
CA SER A 130 8.65 -8.43 4.96
C SER A 130 8.19 -8.19 3.51
N PHE A 131 6.91 -7.88 3.31
CA PHE A 131 6.39 -7.55 1.99
C PHE A 131 7.00 -6.26 1.43
N LEU A 132 7.12 -5.21 2.26
CA LEU A 132 7.70 -3.93 1.86
C LEU A 132 9.17 -4.06 1.49
N ASP A 133 9.94 -4.88 2.22
CA ASP A 133 11.34 -5.16 1.94
C ASP A 133 11.53 -5.89 0.60
N VAL A 134 10.73 -6.93 0.34
CA VAL A 134 10.82 -7.69 -0.91
C VAL A 134 10.37 -6.85 -2.12
N THR A 135 9.43 -5.93 -1.92
CA THR A 135 8.91 -5.02 -2.96
C THR A 135 9.60 -3.66 -2.98
N ALA A 136 10.79 -3.53 -2.37
CA ALA A 136 11.61 -2.32 -2.40
C ALA A 136 12.30 -2.10 -3.77
N THR A 137 11.57 -2.28 -4.85
CA THR A 137 12.04 -2.08 -6.23
C THR A 137 11.27 -0.93 -6.89
N THR A 138 11.86 -0.29 -7.90
CA THR A 138 11.21 0.83 -8.61
C THR A 138 9.88 0.43 -9.26
N THR A 139 9.72 -0.83 -9.64
CA THR A 139 8.54 -1.35 -10.35
C THR A 139 7.45 -1.88 -9.44
N GLU A 140 7.81 -2.43 -8.28
CA GLU A 140 6.86 -3.08 -7.36
C GLU A 140 6.54 -2.23 -6.14
N ALA A 141 7.29 -1.14 -5.92
CA ALA A 141 6.99 -0.23 -4.84
C ALA A 141 5.57 0.32 -4.94
N SER A 142 4.86 0.36 -3.81
CA SER A 142 3.57 1.01 -3.69
C SER A 142 3.34 1.48 -2.25
N VAL A 143 2.65 2.61 -2.08
CA VAL A 143 2.13 3.04 -0.77
C VAL A 143 0.92 2.17 -0.37
N ALA A 144 0.96 1.59 0.83
CA ALA A 144 -0.15 0.90 1.46
C ALA A 144 -0.79 1.78 2.55
N TYR A 145 -2.06 1.51 2.86
CA TYR A 145 -2.85 2.23 3.85
C TYR A 145 -3.44 1.23 4.84
N MET A 146 -3.28 1.49 6.14
CA MET A 146 -3.86 0.68 7.21
C MET A 146 -4.79 1.54 8.05
N LEU A 147 -6.03 1.09 8.22
CA LEU A 147 -7.02 1.68 9.10
C LEU A 147 -7.24 0.74 10.28
N VAL A 148 -6.94 1.21 11.47
CA VAL A 148 -7.00 0.41 12.70
C VAL A 148 -8.27 0.74 13.46
N ASN A 149 -9.21 -0.21 13.51
CA ASN A 149 -10.35 -0.17 14.41
C ASN A 149 -9.93 -0.73 15.77
N VAL A 150 -10.28 -0.03 16.85
CA VAL A 150 -9.80 -0.30 18.20
C VAL A 150 -10.93 -0.88 19.05
N HIS A 151 -10.69 -2.07 19.59
CA HIS A 151 -11.65 -2.85 20.37
C HIS A 151 -11.02 -3.36 21.67
N VAL A 152 -11.87 -3.89 22.55
CA VAL A 152 -11.43 -4.72 23.70
C VAL A 152 -11.75 -6.17 23.40
N ALA A 153 -10.83 -7.08 23.73
CA ALA A 153 -11.08 -8.51 23.65
C ALA A 153 -12.09 -8.95 24.73
N ALA A 154 -13.10 -9.72 24.34
CA ALA A 154 -14.06 -10.29 25.30
C ALA A 154 -13.37 -11.33 26.20
N SER A 155 -13.81 -11.42 27.47
CA SER A 155 -13.20 -12.37 28.43
C SER A 155 -13.30 -13.81 27.94
N TYR A 156 -12.22 -14.58 28.10
CA TYR A 156 -12.23 -16.01 27.80
C TYR A 156 -13.20 -16.81 28.69
N GLU A 157 -13.62 -16.26 29.83
CA GLU A 157 -14.63 -16.85 30.72
C GLU A 157 -16.06 -16.66 30.21
N THR A 158 -16.29 -15.61 29.42
CA THR A 158 -17.59 -15.28 28.83
C THR A 158 -17.41 -14.79 27.38
N PRO A 159 -16.93 -15.65 26.47
CA PRO A 159 -16.46 -15.23 25.14
C PRO A 159 -17.56 -14.72 24.20
N ASP A 160 -18.82 -15.07 24.49
CA ASP A 160 -19.98 -14.61 23.73
C ASP A 160 -20.64 -13.35 24.34
N ALA A 161 -20.18 -12.91 25.52
CA ALA A 161 -20.66 -11.67 26.14
C ALA A 161 -19.96 -10.45 25.51
N PRO A 162 -20.60 -9.27 25.51
CA PRO A 162 -19.93 -8.03 25.15
C PRO A 162 -18.67 -7.83 26.00
N ALA A 163 -17.60 -7.34 25.39
CA ALA A 163 -16.38 -7.02 26.13
C ALA A 163 -16.67 -6.03 27.27
N GLN A 164 -15.83 -6.04 28.30
CA GLN A 164 -15.95 -5.08 29.41
C GLN A 164 -14.93 -3.97 29.22
N GLN A 165 -15.30 -2.75 29.61
CA GLN A 165 -14.36 -1.63 29.61
C GLN A 165 -13.23 -1.92 30.62
N PRO A 166 -11.95 -1.90 30.20
CA PRO A 166 -10.82 -2.09 31.09
C PRO A 166 -10.77 -0.99 32.16
N SER A 167 -10.27 -1.32 33.34
CA SER A 167 -9.90 -0.28 34.32
C SER A 167 -8.67 0.50 33.85
N GLN A 168 -8.42 1.67 34.44
CA GLN A 168 -7.32 2.56 34.04
C GLN A 168 -5.94 1.90 34.08
N ASP A 169 -5.71 0.99 35.02
CA ASP A 169 -4.49 0.20 35.16
C ASP A 169 -4.38 -0.97 34.16
N GLN A 170 -5.49 -1.33 33.50
CA GLN A 170 -5.56 -2.37 32.49
C GLN A 170 -5.54 -1.81 31.07
N LEU A 171 -5.61 -0.49 30.88
CA LEU A 171 -5.49 0.12 29.56
C LEU A 171 -4.06 -0.02 29.01
N PRO A 172 -3.88 0.02 27.68
CA PRO A 172 -2.55 0.02 27.08
C PRO A 172 -1.73 1.21 27.60
N GLY A 173 -0.56 0.92 28.17
CA GLY A 173 0.44 1.91 28.53
C GLY A 173 1.21 2.41 27.30
N ASN A 174 2.15 3.34 27.51
CA ASN A 174 2.95 3.92 26.41
C ASN A 174 3.73 2.86 25.62
N ASP A 175 4.35 1.89 26.31
CA ASP A 175 5.13 0.80 25.68
C ASP A 175 4.25 -0.23 24.96
N ASN A 176 2.93 -0.10 25.06
CA ASN A 176 1.95 -0.95 24.39
C ASN A 176 0.97 -0.10 23.57
N SER A 177 1.32 1.16 23.26
CA SER A 177 0.49 1.95 22.37
C SER A 177 0.54 1.37 20.96
N ILE A 178 -0.50 1.61 20.16
CA ILE A 178 -0.54 1.08 18.78
C ILE A 178 0.58 1.72 17.96
N GLY A 179 0.89 3.00 18.19
CA GLY A 179 1.99 3.70 17.54
C GLY A 179 3.35 3.10 17.90
N ASP A 180 3.58 2.77 19.16
CA ASP A 180 4.83 2.14 19.62
C ASP A 180 5.03 0.75 19.00
N VAL A 181 3.98 -0.07 18.98
CA VAL A 181 3.97 -1.38 18.31
C VAL A 181 4.33 -1.25 16.82
N MET A 182 3.73 -0.29 16.12
CA MET A 182 3.99 -0.10 14.69
C MET A 182 5.41 0.40 14.43
N LYS A 183 5.91 1.35 15.24
CA LYS A 183 7.29 1.85 15.13
C LYS A 183 8.33 0.79 15.48
N GLY A 184 8.08 -0.03 16.49
CA GLY A 184 9.03 -1.04 16.96
C GLY A 184 9.34 -2.15 15.94
N ASN A 185 8.38 -2.46 15.06
CA ASN A 185 8.49 -3.58 14.11
C ASN A 185 8.78 -3.16 12.68
N LEU A 186 8.59 -1.88 12.34
CA LEU A 186 8.82 -1.36 10.98
C LEU A 186 10.17 -0.67 10.91
N THR A 187 10.82 -0.74 9.74
CA THR A 187 12.08 -0.02 9.52
C THR A 187 11.85 1.49 9.56
N ASP A 188 12.79 2.23 10.15
CA ASP A 188 12.77 3.70 10.19
C ASP A 188 12.53 4.31 8.80
N GLY A 189 11.60 5.26 8.70
CA GLY A 189 11.24 5.94 7.45
C GLY A 189 10.28 5.18 6.54
N VAL A 190 9.79 3.99 6.92
CA VAL A 190 8.76 3.27 6.16
C VAL A 190 7.36 3.89 6.35
N LEU A 191 7.11 4.46 7.53
CA LEU A 191 5.85 5.09 7.89
C LEU A 191 5.82 6.56 7.45
N PHE A 192 4.81 6.94 6.69
CA PHE A 192 4.44 8.34 6.51
C PHE A 192 3.53 8.77 7.67
N VAL A 193 3.93 9.81 8.40
CA VAL A 193 3.31 10.17 9.69
C VAL A 193 2.68 11.58 9.69
N PRO A 194 1.79 11.90 10.65
CA PRO A 194 1.08 13.20 10.66
C PRO A 194 1.99 14.42 10.83
N THR A 195 3.05 14.30 11.63
CA THR A 195 4.02 15.39 11.86
C THR A 195 4.78 15.73 10.59
N GLU A 196 5.20 14.71 9.84
CA GLU A 196 5.84 14.85 8.54
C GLU A 196 4.92 15.56 7.55
N LEU A 197 3.65 15.14 7.42
CA LEU A 197 2.67 15.82 6.58
C LEU A 197 2.51 17.31 6.97
N GLN A 198 2.46 17.62 8.26
CA GLN A 198 2.28 18.98 8.74
C GLN A 198 3.51 19.86 8.43
N ASP A 199 4.72 19.32 8.61
CA ASP A 199 5.97 19.99 8.31
C ASP A 199 6.09 20.24 6.79
N GLU A 200 5.80 19.23 5.97
CA GLU A 200 5.80 19.32 4.52
C GLU A 200 4.82 20.37 4.01
N ARG A 201 3.57 20.37 4.51
CA ARG A 201 2.52 21.34 4.16
C ARG A 201 2.88 22.78 4.48
N SER A 202 3.73 23.00 5.49
CA SER A 202 4.11 24.33 5.96
C SER A 202 5.12 25.04 5.04
N ASN A 203 5.85 24.28 4.22
CA ASN A 203 6.83 24.81 3.27
C ASN A 203 7.07 23.86 2.09
N LEU A 204 6.24 24.00 1.04
CA LEU A 204 6.31 23.20 -0.17
C LEU A 204 7.64 23.38 -0.93
N ASP A 205 8.24 24.57 -0.84
CA ASP A 205 9.50 24.89 -1.52
C ASP A 205 10.68 24.07 -1.01
N SER A 206 10.62 23.58 0.24
CA SER A 206 11.62 22.67 0.82
C SER A 206 11.17 21.22 0.90
N SER A 207 9.95 20.89 0.44
CA SER A 207 9.38 19.55 0.47
C SER A 207 8.98 19.12 -0.95
N TRP A 208 7.69 19.10 -1.27
CA TRP A 208 7.15 18.52 -2.50
C TRP A 208 7.63 19.23 -3.78
N TYR A 209 8.05 20.49 -3.69
CA TYR A 209 8.58 21.26 -4.82
C TYR A 209 10.11 21.25 -4.91
N ASP A 210 10.82 20.72 -3.91
CA ASP A 210 12.28 20.49 -3.93
C ASP A 210 12.65 19.14 -4.55
N THR A 211 11.99 18.80 -5.66
CA THR A 211 12.22 17.55 -6.38
C THR A 211 12.27 17.76 -7.88
N ALA A 212 12.74 16.74 -8.60
CA ALA A 212 12.67 16.73 -10.05
C ALA A 212 11.21 16.82 -10.52
N TRP A 213 10.98 17.44 -11.69
CA TRP A 213 9.64 17.77 -12.16
C TRP A 213 8.69 16.56 -12.29
N ASP A 214 9.27 15.37 -12.54
CA ASP A 214 8.61 14.07 -12.63
C ASP A 214 8.10 13.55 -11.27
N ASN A 215 8.64 14.06 -10.16
CA ASN A 215 8.20 13.72 -8.79
C ASN A 215 7.27 14.79 -8.19
N LYS A 216 7.24 16.01 -8.77
CA LYS A 216 6.37 17.09 -8.28
C LYS A 216 4.89 16.73 -8.39
N PRO A 217 4.09 16.97 -7.34
CA PRO A 217 2.64 16.81 -7.41
C PRO A 217 2.03 17.58 -8.58
N ALA A 218 1.05 16.99 -9.24
CA ALA A 218 0.29 17.66 -10.29
C ALA A 218 -0.53 18.82 -9.72
N SER A 219 -0.59 19.92 -10.47
CA SER A 219 -1.41 21.10 -10.12
C SER A 219 -2.90 20.78 -10.13
N GLY A 220 -3.67 21.59 -9.39
CA GLY A 220 -5.14 21.54 -9.40
C GLY A 220 -5.78 20.48 -8.50
N TYR A 221 -4.97 19.70 -7.77
CA TYR A 221 -5.44 18.73 -6.78
C TYR A 221 -5.57 19.27 -5.35
N PHE A 222 -4.90 20.38 -5.05
CA PHE A 222 -4.93 21.04 -3.76
C PHE A 222 -4.67 22.53 -3.92
N GLU A 223 -5.02 23.31 -2.90
CA GLU A 223 -4.82 24.76 -2.90
C GLU A 223 -3.46 25.14 -2.30
N THR A 224 -2.80 26.13 -2.89
CA THR A 224 -1.57 26.70 -2.37
C THR A 224 -1.77 28.16 -1.98
N HIS A 225 -1.04 28.59 -0.96
CA HIS A 225 -1.02 29.98 -0.50
C HIS A 225 0.39 30.35 -0.05
N VAL A 226 0.70 31.64 -0.07
CA VAL A 226 1.97 32.17 0.46
C VAL A 226 1.76 32.57 1.91
N ASP A 227 2.59 32.04 2.81
CA ASP A 227 2.52 32.33 4.24
C ASP A 227 3.15 33.69 4.62
N SER A 228 3.10 34.04 5.91
CA SER A 228 3.69 35.29 6.42
C SER A 228 5.21 35.43 6.24
N GLN A 229 5.91 34.32 5.96
CA GLN A 229 7.36 34.27 5.75
C GLN A 229 7.71 34.21 4.26
N GLY A 230 6.72 34.29 3.35
CA GLY A 230 6.94 34.24 1.91
C GLY A 230 7.12 32.82 1.35
N ARG A 231 6.77 31.78 2.13
CA ARG A 231 6.91 30.38 1.74
C ARG A 231 5.60 29.88 1.13
N ILE A 232 5.68 28.98 0.15
CA ILE A 232 4.48 28.34 -0.39
C ILE A 232 4.03 27.23 0.56
N ALA A 233 2.75 27.26 0.96
CA ALA A 233 2.15 26.31 1.88
C ALA A 233 0.79 25.82 1.34
N THR A 234 0.28 24.72 1.90
CA THR A 234 -1.05 24.17 1.60
C THR A 234 -1.75 23.72 2.88
N ARG A 235 -3.08 23.65 2.85
CA ARG A 235 -3.90 23.19 3.97
C ARG A 235 -4.48 21.80 3.75
N ASP A 236 -4.74 21.47 2.49
CA ASP A 236 -5.47 20.29 2.05
C ASP A 236 -4.64 19.35 1.16
N GLY A 237 -3.44 19.78 0.74
CA GLY A 237 -2.55 18.99 -0.10
C GLY A 237 -2.01 17.74 0.57
N TRP A 238 -1.63 16.77 -0.24
CA TRP A 238 -0.92 15.55 0.16
C TRP A 238 0.26 15.33 -0.81
N PRO A 239 1.32 14.63 -0.40
CA PRO A 239 2.40 14.27 -1.31
C PRO A 239 1.89 13.39 -2.45
N SER A 240 2.61 13.44 -3.57
CA SER A 240 2.40 12.52 -4.68
C SER A 240 2.92 11.13 -4.35
N GLU A 241 2.40 10.11 -5.03
CA GLU A 241 2.92 8.74 -4.88
C GLU A 241 4.43 8.66 -5.23
N ALA A 242 4.88 9.41 -6.24
CA ALA A 242 6.29 9.51 -6.60
C ALA A 242 7.14 10.13 -5.48
N PHE A 243 6.66 11.20 -4.84
CA PHE A 243 7.36 11.83 -3.73
C PHE A 243 7.49 10.86 -2.56
N SER A 244 6.37 10.28 -2.11
CA SER A 244 6.39 9.31 -1.01
C SER A 244 7.27 8.10 -1.30
N GLU A 245 7.18 7.49 -2.49
CA GLU A 245 7.86 6.23 -2.77
C GLU A 245 9.33 6.38 -3.19
N PHE A 246 9.67 7.42 -3.94
CA PHE A 246 10.98 7.54 -4.58
C PHE A 246 11.89 8.60 -3.98
N GLN A 247 11.30 9.62 -3.32
CA GLN A 247 12.06 10.66 -2.64
C GLN A 247 12.24 10.30 -1.16
N GLU A 248 11.14 10.04 -0.44
CA GLU A 248 11.18 9.80 1.01
C GLU A 248 11.20 8.31 1.40
N PHE A 249 10.90 7.41 0.45
CA PHE A 249 10.81 5.95 0.68
C PHE A 249 9.75 5.52 1.69
N ASN A 250 8.78 6.40 1.93
CA ASN A 250 7.56 6.13 2.68
C ASN A 250 6.69 5.11 1.92
N ARG A 251 6.24 4.07 2.63
CA ARG A 251 5.53 2.93 2.03
C ARG A 251 4.25 2.52 2.77
N LEU A 252 4.05 2.99 3.99
CA LEU A 252 2.85 2.68 4.79
C LEU A 252 2.30 3.93 5.46
N VAL A 253 1.00 4.15 5.33
CA VAL A 253 0.24 5.18 6.06
C VAL A 253 -0.72 4.48 7.01
N VAL A 254 -0.68 4.82 8.29
CA VAL A 254 -1.55 4.22 9.31
C VAL A 254 -2.47 5.28 9.90
N GLY A 255 -3.76 4.97 10.02
CA GLY A 255 -4.74 5.88 10.62
C GLY A 255 -5.74 5.14 11.49
N TYR A 256 -6.36 5.87 12.41
CA TYR A 256 -7.47 5.33 13.19
C TYR A 256 -8.75 5.22 12.37
N GLY A 257 -9.42 4.08 12.52
CA GLY A 257 -10.79 3.87 12.11
C GLY A 257 -11.76 4.12 13.27
N ASN A 258 -12.66 3.17 13.49
CA ASN A 258 -13.63 3.22 14.57
C ASN A 258 -12.99 2.81 15.90
N ILE A 259 -13.34 3.51 16.98
CA ILE A 259 -12.92 3.17 18.34
C ILE A 259 -14.18 2.79 19.11
N ASP A 260 -14.21 1.58 19.66
CA ASP A 260 -15.35 1.11 20.42
C ASP A 260 -15.53 1.93 21.71
N PRO A 261 -16.77 2.09 22.21
CA PRO A 261 -17.03 2.83 23.45
C PRO A 261 -16.26 2.31 24.66
N GLN A 262 -15.93 1.02 24.70
CA GLN A 262 -15.15 0.41 25.78
C GLN A 262 -13.68 0.88 25.80
N MET A 263 -13.19 1.43 24.69
CA MET A 263 -11.85 2.01 24.57
C MET A 263 -11.86 3.54 24.59
N ALA A 264 -12.96 4.17 25.04
CA ALA A 264 -13.06 5.63 25.11
C ALA A 264 -11.99 6.28 26.02
N ASP A 265 -11.50 5.54 27.01
CA ASP A 265 -10.46 6.01 27.94
C ASP A 265 -9.03 5.76 27.42
N TYR A 266 -8.86 5.00 26.33
CA TYR A 266 -7.54 4.82 25.70
C TYR A 266 -7.07 6.13 25.07
N ASN A 267 -5.90 6.60 25.48
CA ASN A 267 -5.34 7.86 24.99
C ASN A 267 -4.73 7.72 23.59
N ILE A 268 -5.58 7.71 22.55
CA ILE A 268 -5.13 7.69 21.15
C ILE A 268 -4.27 8.89 20.75
N SER A 269 -4.37 10.02 21.49
CA SER A 269 -3.60 11.22 21.15
C SER A 269 -2.10 11.04 21.40
N ALA A 270 -1.73 10.05 22.23
CA ALA A 270 -0.34 9.65 22.40
C ALA A 270 0.27 9.06 21.12
N ASP A 271 -0.55 8.55 20.20
CA ASP A 271 -0.11 7.92 18.96
C ASP A 271 -0.11 8.89 17.76
N PHE A 272 -0.51 10.16 17.92
CA PHE A 272 -0.67 11.12 16.80
C PHE A 272 0.65 11.57 16.15
N ASP A 273 1.79 11.20 16.72
CA ASP A 273 3.10 11.35 16.06
C ASP A 273 3.40 10.24 15.05
N THR A 274 2.56 9.19 15.02
CA THR A 274 2.75 7.96 14.23
C THR A 274 1.52 7.62 13.40
N ILE A 275 0.34 7.75 13.98
CA ILE A 275 -0.94 7.29 13.43
C ILE A 275 -1.82 8.50 13.18
N PHE A 276 -2.38 8.59 11.97
CA PHE A 276 -3.32 9.62 11.61
C PHE A 276 -4.61 9.55 12.46
N PRO A 277 -5.16 10.70 12.88
CA PRO A 277 -6.38 10.73 13.68
C PRO A 277 -7.58 10.19 12.89
N PRO A 278 -8.69 9.82 13.58
CA PRO A 278 -9.88 9.32 12.92
C PRO A 278 -10.38 10.26 11.81
N ASN A 279 -10.77 9.66 10.68
CA ASN A 279 -11.30 10.33 9.47
C ASN A 279 -10.30 11.16 8.64
N GLU A 280 -9.00 11.19 8.97
CA GLU A 280 -8.03 11.98 8.21
C GLU A 280 -7.62 11.31 6.88
N ILE A 281 -7.48 9.97 6.88
CA ILE A 281 -7.08 9.17 5.70
C ILE A 281 -8.21 8.32 5.13
N ILE A 282 -9.46 8.64 5.47
CA ILE A 282 -10.65 7.94 4.99
C ILE A 282 -11.86 8.87 4.85
N GLY A 283 -12.52 8.82 3.69
CA GLY A 283 -13.80 9.49 3.44
C GLY A 283 -14.85 8.50 2.97
N TYR A 284 -15.73 8.04 3.86
CA TYR A 284 -16.83 7.13 3.49
C TYR A 284 -17.89 7.86 2.65
N HIS A 285 -18.21 7.32 1.47
CA HIS A 285 -19.27 7.80 0.59
C HIS A 285 -20.39 6.79 0.47
N ASN A 286 -21.62 7.26 0.65
CA ASN A 286 -22.81 6.45 0.42
C ASN A 286 -23.09 6.35 -1.08
N THR A 287 -23.05 5.13 -1.62
CA THR A 287 -23.36 4.86 -3.03
C THR A 287 -24.49 3.85 -3.16
N THR A 288 -25.34 4.01 -4.17
CA THR A 288 -26.30 2.97 -4.57
C THR A 288 -25.92 2.40 -5.93
N ILE A 289 -26.03 1.09 -6.07
CA ILE A 289 -25.62 0.36 -7.27
C ILE A 289 -26.78 -0.50 -7.76
N SER A 290 -27.09 -0.41 -9.05
CA SER A 290 -28.12 -1.21 -9.69
C SER A 290 -27.73 -2.69 -9.79
N SER A 291 -28.69 -3.56 -10.13
CA SER A 291 -28.43 -4.97 -10.42
C SER A 291 -27.49 -5.19 -11.61
N SER A 292 -27.39 -4.22 -12.53
CA SER A 292 -26.43 -4.22 -13.64
C SER A 292 -25.03 -3.70 -13.24
N GLY A 293 -24.83 -3.35 -11.98
CA GLY A 293 -23.58 -2.82 -11.44
C GLY A 293 -23.35 -1.34 -11.72
N GLN A 294 -24.35 -0.58 -12.19
CA GLN A 294 -24.22 0.86 -12.44
C GLN A 294 -24.41 1.64 -11.15
N VAL A 295 -23.58 2.67 -10.92
CA VAL A 295 -23.74 3.57 -9.77
C VAL A 295 -24.89 4.53 -10.06
N THR A 296 -25.99 4.42 -9.31
CA THR A 296 -27.19 5.24 -9.48
C THR A 296 -27.20 6.49 -8.60
N PHE A 297 -26.42 6.49 -7.52
CA PHE A 297 -26.26 7.62 -6.60
C PHE A 297 -24.86 7.63 -6.00
N GLY A 298 -24.34 8.83 -5.70
CA GLY A 298 -23.06 9.01 -5.00
C GLY A 298 -21.82 8.99 -5.90
N CYS A 299 -21.97 9.05 -7.23
CA CYS A 299 -20.84 9.16 -8.14
C CYS A 299 -20.19 10.56 -8.04
N LEU A 300 -18.86 10.65 -7.94
CA LEU A 300 -18.15 11.93 -7.84
C LEU A 300 -17.82 12.55 -9.22
N PHE A 301 -18.29 11.93 -10.30
CA PHE A 301 -18.18 12.49 -11.64
C PHE A 301 -19.34 13.46 -11.92
N SER A 302 -19.02 14.68 -12.31
CA SER A 302 -19.97 15.69 -12.83
C SER A 302 -19.47 16.24 -14.15
N ARG A 303 -20.28 16.15 -15.22
CA ARG A 303 -19.87 16.63 -16.55
C ARG A 303 -19.53 18.12 -16.59
N GLY A 304 -20.18 18.94 -15.76
CA GLY A 304 -20.02 20.39 -15.77
C GLY A 304 -18.79 20.89 -15.02
N ASP A 305 -18.15 20.02 -14.24
CA ASP A 305 -17.03 20.40 -13.38
C ASP A 305 -15.72 20.30 -14.16
N SER A 306 -14.94 21.38 -14.15
CA SER A 306 -13.60 21.42 -14.72
C SER A 306 -12.50 21.32 -13.66
N THR A 307 -12.83 21.58 -12.40
CA THR A 307 -11.96 21.52 -11.22
C THR A 307 -12.58 20.64 -10.13
N ILE A 308 -11.80 20.35 -9.10
CA ILE A 308 -12.31 19.65 -7.91
C ILE A 308 -13.23 20.60 -7.14
N THR A 309 -14.45 20.15 -6.84
CA THR A 309 -15.41 20.90 -6.01
C THR A 309 -15.67 20.16 -4.70
N PRO A 310 -16.24 20.81 -3.67
CA PRO A 310 -16.61 20.11 -2.44
C PRO A 310 -17.57 18.92 -2.64
N LEU A 311 -18.35 18.91 -3.72
CA LEU A 311 -19.31 17.82 -4.02
C LEU A 311 -18.67 16.68 -4.84
N THR A 312 -17.60 16.97 -5.57
CA THR A 312 -16.91 16.03 -6.47
C THR A 312 -15.49 15.69 -6.01
N ASN A 313 -15.13 16.08 -4.79
CA ASN A 313 -13.84 15.77 -4.18
C ASN A 313 -13.72 14.27 -3.90
N SER A 314 -12.78 13.61 -4.57
CA SER A 314 -12.49 12.18 -4.39
C SER A 314 -11.33 11.87 -3.44
N SER A 315 -10.82 12.87 -2.71
CA SER A 315 -9.81 12.67 -1.66
C SER A 315 -10.29 11.66 -0.63
N TRP A 316 -9.53 10.58 -0.46
CA TRP A 316 -9.78 9.45 0.44
C TRP A 316 -11.13 8.74 0.24
N ALA A 317 -11.80 8.98 -0.89
CA ALA A 317 -13.14 8.50 -1.14
C ALA A 317 -13.19 6.97 -1.21
N ILE A 318 -14.04 6.37 -0.37
CA ILE A 318 -14.24 4.92 -0.28
C ILE A 318 -15.74 4.59 -0.15
N SER A 319 -16.16 3.48 -0.73
CA SER A 319 -17.53 2.97 -0.55
C SER A 319 -17.57 1.45 -0.45
N ILE A 320 -18.44 0.94 0.41
CA ILE A 320 -18.67 -0.51 0.57
C ILE A 320 -19.21 -1.07 -0.74
N SER A 321 -18.55 -2.10 -1.23
CA SER A 321 -18.97 -2.82 -2.42
C SER A 321 -20.27 -3.60 -2.18
N PRO A 322 -21.14 -3.73 -3.19
CA PRO A 322 -22.35 -4.52 -3.06
C PRO A 322 -21.98 -6.00 -2.96
N ALA A 323 -22.91 -6.84 -2.52
CA ALA A 323 -22.72 -8.28 -2.54
C ALA A 323 -22.43 -8.76 -3.98
N LEU A 324 -21.30 -9.45 -4.17
CA LEU A 324 -20.86 -9.95 -5.47
C LEU A 324 -21.13 -11.45 -5.57
N ASN A 325 -21.88 -11.85 -6.60
CA ASN A 325 -22.07 -13.26 -6.92
C ASN A 325 -20.96 -13.72 -7.86
N LEU A 326 -19.92 -14.36 -7.30
CA LEU A 326 -18.75 -14.85 -8.03
C LEU A 326 -18.64 -16.36 -7.94
N ALA A 327 -18.25 -16.98 -9.05
CA ALA A 327 -17.77 -18.36 -9.04
C ALA A 327 -16.44 -18.47 -8.27
N GLN A 328 -16.10 -19.66 -7.79
CA GLN A 328 -14.82 -19.90 -7.11
C GLN A 328 -13.60 -19.65 -8.01
N ASN A 329 -13.73 -19.91 -9.31
CA ASN A 329 -12.68 -19.67 -10.32
C ASN A 329 -13.17 -18.63 -11.34
N PRO A 330 -13.29 -17.35 -10.96
CA PRO A 330 -13.73 -16.33 -11.88
C PRO A 330 -12.65 -16.03 -12.92
N ASN A 331 -13.07 -15.65 -14.12
CA ASN A 331 -12.14 -15.17 -15.14
C ASN A 331 -11.69 -13.75 -14.78
N THR A 332 -10.43 -13.59 -14.39
CA THR A 332 -9.84 -12.30 -13.98
C THR A 332 -9.71 -11.28 -15.11
N THR A 333 -9.91 -11.71 -16.37
CA THR A 333 -9.96 -10.80 -17.53
C THR A 333 -11.34 -10.18 -17.76
N ILE A 334 -12.39 -10.63 -17.05
CA ILE A 334 -13.72 -10.04 -17.15
C ILE A 334 -13.94 -9.12 -15.95
N PRO A 335 -13.96 -7.79 -16.13
CA PRO A 335 -14.15 -6.87 -15.02
C PRO A 335 -15.54 -7.00 -14.41
N LEU A 336 -15.62 -6.88 -13.10
CA LEU A 336 -16.86 -6.82 -12.33
C LEU A 336 -17.50 -5.44 -12.51
N PRO A 337 -18.72 -5.34 -13.09
CA PRO A 337 -19.30 -4.05 -13.43
C PRO A 337 -19.45 -3.10 -12.23
N ALA A 338 -19.91 -3.60 -11.08
CA ALA A 338 -20.06 -2.79 -9.86
C ALA A 338 -18.74 -2.13 -9.42
N ILE A 339 -17.64 -2.89 -9.48
CA ILE A 339 -16.31 -2.44 -9.04
C ILE A 339 -15.70 -1.48 -10.07
N THR A 340 -15.85 -1.80 -11.37
CA THR A 340 -15.41 -0.92 -12.45
C THR A 340 -16.14 0.43 -12.40
N ASN A 341 -17.44 0.42 -12.16
CA ASN A 341 -18.24 1.65 -12.14
C ASN A 341 -17.97 2.50 -10.90
N LEU A 342 -17.83 1.89 -9.71
CA LEU A 342 -17.37 2.60 -8.51
C LEU A 342 -16.03 3.29 -8.75
N THR A 343 -15.07 2.55 -9.31
CA THR A 343 -13.74 3.09 -9.61
C THR A 343 -13.83 4.24 -10.63
N SER A 344 -14.65 4.10 -11.68
CA SER A 344 -14.88 5.15 -12.68
C SER A 344 -15.58 6.40 -12.11
N CYS A 345 -16.23 6.27 -10.96
CA CYS A 345 -16.85 7.34 -10.20
C CYS A 345 -15.88 8.01 -9.23
N GLY A 346 -14.58 7.68 -9.26
CA GLY A 346 -13.57 8.24 -8.37
C GLY A 346 -13.58 7.65 -6.97
N ILE A 347 -14.20 6.49 -6.77
CA ILE A 347 -14.41 5.92 -5.44
C ILE A 347 -13.62 4.62 -5.32
N SER A 348 -12.82 4.51 -4.25
CA SER A 348 -12.13 3.28 -3.88
C SER A 348 -13.18 2.24 -3.45
N PRO A 349 -13.28 1.08 -4.12
CA PRO A 349 -14.23 0.06 -3.72
C PRO A 349 -13.70 -0.70 -2.49
N PHE A 350 -14.56 -0.89 -1.50
CA PHE A 350 -14.23 -1.56 -0.24
C PHE A 350 -14.93 -2.90 -0.09
N LEU A 351 -14.14 -3.97 0.03
CA LEU A 351 -14.60 -5.32 0.23
C LEU A 351 -14.76 -5.61 1.73
N ASN A 352 -16.01 -5.71 2.18
CA ASN A 352 -16.34 -6.02 3.58
C ASN A 352 -17.00 -7.40 3.76
N THR A 353 -16.86 -8.28 2.77
CA THR A 353 -17.43 -9.63 2.79
C THR A 353 -16.45 -10.61 2.14
N SER A 354 -16.44 -11.88 2.56
CA SER A 354 -15.69 -12.92 1.85
C SER A 354 -16.24 -13.10 0.43
N LEU A 355 -15.37 -13.33 -0.55
CA LEU A 355 -15.77 -13.59 -1.93
C LEU A 355 -15.89 -15.09 -2.20
N ALA A 356 -16.90 -15.51 -2.97
CA ALA A 356 -17.15 -16.92 -3.30
C ALA A 356 -17.17 -17.87 -2.07
N ASN A 357 -17.60 -17.37 -0.91
CA ASN A 357 -17.62 -18.07 0.38
C ASN A 357 -16.27 -18.68 0.79
N THR A 358 -15.17 -18.03 0.42
CA THR A 358 -13.81 -18.51 0.73
C THR A 358 -12.90 -17.35 1.12
N THR A 359 -11.94 -17.62 1.99
CA THR A 359 -10.90 -16.69 2.41
C THR A 359 -9.74 -16.67 1.42
N ALA A 360 -8.95 -15.59 1.42
CA ALA A 360 -7.89 -15.43 0.43
C ALA A 360 -6.73 -16.42 0.61
N ASP A 361 -6.54 -17.03 1.79
CA ASP A 361 -5.56 -18.11 2.00
C ASP A 361 -5.94 -19.42 1.29
N LYS A 362 -7.24 -19.70 1.19
CA LYS A 362 -7.78 -20.89 0.52
C LYS A 362 -7.86 -20.70 -0.98
N ASN A 363 -8.36 -19.54 -1.43
CA ASN A 363 -8.46 -19.24 -2.86
C ASN A 363 -8.35 -17.73 -3.13
N PRO A 364 -7.22 -17.27 -3.72
CA PRO A 364 -7.01 -15.85 -4.01
C PRO A 364 -7.67 -15.37 -5.31
N LEU A 365 -8.19 -16.26 -6.18
CA LEU A 365 -8.67 -15.86 -7.52
C LEU A 365 -9.87 -14.90 -7.49
N PRO A 366 -10.89 -15.06 -6.61
CA PRO A 366 -11.98 -14.09 -6.50
C PRO A 366 -11.49 -12.70 -6.05
N TYR A 367 -10.51 -12.66 -5.15
CA TYR A 367 -9.88 -11.43 -4.67
C TYR A 367 -9.06 -10.75 -5.78
N GLN A 368 -8.35 -11.52 -6.60
CA GLN A 368 -7.67 -10.99 -7.79
C GLN A 368 -8.66 -10.43 -8.84
N ALA A 369 -9.77 -11.11 -9.09
CA ALA A 369 -10.80 -10.59 -10.00
C ALA A 369 -11.37 -9.26 -9.50
N TYR A 370 -11.53 -9.12 -8.18
CA TYR A 370 -11.95 -7.87 -7.55
C TYR A 370 -10.93 -6.74 -7.77
N THR A 371 -9.64 -6.96 -7.46
CA THR A 371 -8.61 -5.94 -7.64
C THR A 371 -8.42 -5.55 -9.11
N PHE A 372 -8.43 -6.52 -10.03
CA PHE A 372 -8.28 -6.25 -11.47
C PHE A 372 -9.46 -5.46 -12.04
N SER A 373 -10.64 -5.54 -11.40
CA SER A 373 -11.79 -4.73 -11.78
C SER A 373 -11.66 -3.24 -11.42
N THR A 374 -10.65 -2.87 -10.61
CA THR A 374 -10.30 -1.47 -10.30
C THR A 374 -9.34 -0.86 -11.33
N LEU A 375 -8.82 -1.65 -12.28
CA LEU A 375 -8.02 -1.11 -13.38
C LEU A 375 -8.91 -0.24 -14.26
N TRP A 376 -8.66 1.07 -14.28
CA TRP A 376 -9.50 2.04 -14.97
C TRP A 376 -8.98 2.42 -16.36
N SER A 377 -7.69 2.19 -16.61
CA SER A 377 -6.94 2.60 -17.80
C SER A 377 -7.08 1.64 -18.98
N TRP A 378 -6.24 0.61 -19.07
CA TRP A 378 -6.18 -0.36 -20.17
C TRP A 378 -7.43 -1.24 -20.26
N ALA A 379 -7.81 -1.59 -21.50
CA ALA A 379 -8.84 -2.60 -21.73
C ALA A 379 -8.32 -3.99 -21.30
N PRO A 380 -9.22 -4.94 -20.97
CA PRO A 380 -8.80 -6.29 -20.65
C PRO A 380 -7.92 -6.92 -21.75
N GLY A 381 -6.78 -7.47 -21.35
CA GLY A 381 -5.79 -8.07 -22.25
C GLY A 381 -4.82 -7.07 -22.90
N GLU A 382 -4.98 -5.77 -22.69
CA GLU A 382 -4.04 -4.74 -23.13
C GLU A 382 -3.02 -4.41 -22.03
N PRO A 383 -1.83 -3.86 -22.37
CA PRO A 383 -1.34 -3.55 -23.72
C PRO A 383 -0.91 -4.78 -24.52
N LEU A 384 -1.47 -4.96 -25.72
CA LEU A 384 -1.20 -6.09 -26.61
C LEU A 384 0.14 -5.92 -27.35
N ASN A 385 0.96 -6.98 -27.34
CA ASN A 385 2.21 -7.07 -28.12
C ASN A 385 3.21 -5.91 -27.90
N ALA A 386 3.15 -5.22 -26.76
CA ALA A 386 4.01 -4.07 -26.46
C ALA A 386 5.46 -4.45 -26.14
N THR A 387 5.72 -5.73 -25.81
CA THR A 387 7.04 -6.26 -25.45
C THR A 387 7.86 -6.76 -26.64
N ASN A 388 7.29 -6.79 -27.85
CA ASN A 388 7.99 -7.28 -29.02
C ASN A 388 9.08 -6.28 -29.48
N PRO A 389 10.36 -6.67 -29.53
CA PRO A 389 11.46 -5.78 -29.91
C PRO A 389 11.53 -5.47 -31.42
N ASP A 390 10.65 -6.05 -32.23
CA ASP A 390 10.71 -5.96 -33.70
C ASP A 390 10.71 -4.50 -34.25
N THR A 391 11.36 -4.34 -35.40
CA THR A 391 11.72 -3.04 -36.04
C THR A 391 10.53 -2.26 -36.61
N PHE A 392 9.36 -2.90 -36.82
CA PHE A 392 8.09 -2.21 -37.11
C PHE A 392 7.39 -1.70 -35.83
N SER A 393 8.22 -1.26 -34.87
CA SER A 393 7.94 -0.93 -33.48
C SER A 393 6.75 -0.01 -33.25
N TYR A 394 6.48 0.91 -34.17
CA TYR A 394 5.44 1.94 -34.01
C TYR A 394 4.00 1.42 -34.09
N ARG A 395 3.76 0.17 -34.51
CA ARG A 395 2.39 -0.33 -34.79
C ARG A 395 1.52 -0.58 -33.54
N THR A 396 2.13 -0.81 -32.38
CA THR A 396 1.42 -1.12 -31.12
C THR A 396 2.03 -0.39 -29.90
N ARG A 397 2.75 0.71 -30.13
CA ARG A 397 3.49 1.43 -29.09
C ARG A 397 2.87 2.73 -28.61
N CYS A 398 1.75 3.16 -29.18
CA CYS A 398 1.06 4.38 -28.75
C CYS A 398 -0.32 4.03 -28.16
N ALA A 399 -0.70 4.70 -27.08
CA ALA A 399 -1.98 4.49 -26.43
C ALA A 399 -3.07 5.32 -27.11
N THR A 400 -4.25 4.71 -27.24
CA THR A 400 -5.46 5.38 -27.72
C THR A 400 -6.65 5.10 -26.82
N MET A 401 -7.57 6.06 -26.75
CA MET A 401 -8.86 5.91 -26.09
C MET A 401 -9.96 5.73 -27.14
N PRO A 402 -10.53 4.52 -27.31
CA PRO A 402 -11.66 4.27 -28.19
C PRO A 402 -12.98 4.73 -27.56
N LEU A 403 -13.89 5.23 -28.39
CA LEU A 403 -15.27 5.54 -28.01
C LEU A 403 -16.21 4.34 -28.19
N ASN A 404 -15.83 3.40 -29.05
CA ASN A 404 -16.69 2.30 -29.46
C ASN A 404 -16.64 1.10 -28.48
N PRO A 405 -17.71 0.29 -28.40
CA PRO A 405 -17.72 -0.97 -27.65
C PRO A 405 -16.58 -1.92 -28.05
N PRO A 406 -16.23 -2.94 -27.23
CA PRO A 406 -16.88 -3.35 -25.98
C PRO A 406 -16.50 -2.55 -24.72
N HIS A 407 -15.43 -1.74 -24.76
CA HIS A 407 -14.90 -1.06 -23.58
C HIS A 407 -14.60 0.42 -23.89
N PRO A 408 -15.64 1.27 -24.03
CA PRO A 408 -15.45 2.69 -24.30
C PRO A 408 -14.64 3.35 -23.18
N GLY A 409 -13.67 4.19 -23.55
CA GLY A 409 -12.79 4.87 -22.59
C GLY A 409 -11.64 4.03 -22.03
N ARG A 410 -11.59 2.72 -22.33
CA ARG A 410 -10.48 1.84 -21.93
C ARG A 410 -9.39 1.81 -22.99
N TRP A 411 -8.15 2.00 -22.57
CA TRP A 411 -7.04 2.24 -23.47
C TRP A 411 -6.65 1.00 -24.26
N ARG A 412 -6.18 1.23 -25.48
CA ARG A 412 -5.66 0.19 -26.37
C ARG A 412 -4.40 0.65 -27.06
N THR A 413 -3.57 -0.32 -27.40
CA THR A 413 -2.39 -0.08 -28.24
C THR A 413 -2.80 0.29 -29.66
N SER A 414 -2.05 1.17 -30.30
CA SER A 414 -2.31 1.64 -31.65
C SER A 414 -1.03 1.99 -32.40
N ASN A 415 -1.18 2.14 -33.71
CA ASN A 415 -0.11 2.56 -34.59
C ASN A 415 0.14 4.06 -34.44
N CYS A 416 1.34 4.43 -34.00
CA CYS A 416 1.76 5.81 -33.78
C CYS A 416 1.72 6.68 -35.05
N ASN A 417 1.81 6.07 -36.24
CA ASN A 417 1.70 6.76 -37.52
C ASN A 417 0.25 6.94 -38.01
N ALA A 418 -0.74 6.35 -37.33
CA ALA A 418 -2.14 6.60 -37.65
C ALA A 418 -2.48 8.07 -37.38
N ARG A 419 -3.35 8.67 -38.19
CA ARG A 419 -3.81 10.04 -37.95
C ARG A 419 -5.06 10.02 -37.09
N ARG A 420 -5.00 10.67 -35.93
CA ARG A 420 -6.11 10.73 -34.96
C ARG A 420 -6.15 12.10 -34.31
N ARG A 421 -7.31 12.48 -33.76
CA ARG A 421 -7.37 13.60 -32.82
C ARG A 421 -6.66 13.22 -31.52
N VAL A 422 -6.27 14.21 -30.72
CA VAL A 422 -5.46 14.02 -29.51
C VAL A 422 -6.19 14.52 -28.27
N ALA A 423 -5.92 13.92 -27.11
CA ALA A 423 -6.43 14.37 -25.81
C ALA A 423 -5.65 15.59 -25.31
N CYS A 424 -6.36 16.68 -25.03
CA CYS A 424 -5.78 17.93 -24.57
C CYS A 424 -6.31 18.27 -23.18
N LYS A 425 -5.43 18.58 -22.23
CA LYS A 425 -5.78 18.88 -20.84
C LYS A 425 -5.25 20.26 -20.45
N ASP A 426 -6.04 21.00 -19.68
CA ASP A 426 -5.55 22.19 -18.98
C ASP A 426 -4.57 21.76 -17.86
N PRO A 427 -3.32 22.25 -17.83
CA PRO A 427 -2.34 21.85 -16.83
C PRO A 427 -2.76 22.10 -15.38
N ASP A 428 -3.60 23.11 -15.13
CA ASP A 428 -3.97 23.56 -13.78
C ASP A 428 -5.34 23.04 -13.34
N GLN A 429 -6.10 22.39 -14.23
CA GLN A 429 -7.45 21.91 -13.96
C GLN A 429 -7.59 20.41 -14.31
N PRO A 430 -7.64 19.51 -13.31
CA PRO A 430 -7.56 18.07 -13.55
C PRO A 430 -8.69 17.52 -14.43
N TYR A 431 -9.87 18.13 -14.37
CA TYR A 431 -11.07 17.66 -15.07
C TYR A 431 -11.40 18.46 -16.35
N ASN A 432 -10.59 19.47 -16.69
CA ASN A 432 -10.77 20.27 -17.90
C ASN A 432 -10.07 19.62 -19.11
N TRP A 433 -10.86 18.90 -19.90
CA TRP A 433 -10.40 18.18 -21.09
C TRP A 433 -11.04 18.72 -22.36
N THR A 434 -10.26 18.72 -23.44
CA THR A 434 -10.74 18.97 -24.81
C THR A 434 -10.06 18.00 -25.78
N VAL A 435 -10.48 18.04 -27.04
CA VAL A 435 -9.96 17.20 -28.12
C VAL A 435 -9.53 18.11 -29.27
N SER A 436 -8.38 17.82 -29.90
CA SER A 436 -7.91 18.61 -31.04
C SER A 436 -8.89 18.60 -32.22
N ASP A 437 -8.97 19.70 -32.97
CA ASP A 437 -9.82 19.79 -34.16
C ASP A 437 -9.31 18.86 -35.28
N ASN A 438 -8.00 18.90 -35.50
CA ASN A 438 -7.32 18.20 -36.59
C ASN A 438 -6.82 16.82 -36.16
N GLN A 439 -6.76 15.91 -37.14
CA GLN A 439 -6.12 14.61 -36.97
C GLN A 439 -4.63 14.68 -37.34
N VAL A 440 -3.79 14.22 -36.42
CA VAL A 440 -2.32 14.25 -36.53
C VAL A 440 -1.73 12.89 -36.20
N THR A 441 -0.45 12.67 -36.53
CA THR A 441 0.27 11.49 -36.04
C THR A 441 0.60 11.67 -34.55
N TYR A 442 0.99 10.60 -33.87
CA TYR A 442 1.39 10.69 -32.46
C TYR A 442 2.59 11.63 -32.27
N PHE A 443 3.53 11.67 -33.22
CA PHE A 443 4.74 12.50 -33.15
C PHE A 443 4.45 13.99 -33.28
N ASP A 444 3.36 14.34 -33.96
CA ASP A 444 2.92 15.74 -34.16
C ASP A 444 1.90 16.19 -33.08
N ALA A 445 1.54 15.30 -32.15
CA ALA A 445 0.46 15.52 -31.19
C ALA A 445 0.71 16.71 -30.24
N GLY A 446 1.98 16.98 -29.90
CA GLY A 446 2.34 18.06 -28.98
C GLY A 446 1.93 19.46 -29.44
N ALA A 447 1.80 19.69 -30.75
CA ALA A 447 1.41 20.98 -31.32
C ALA A 447 -0.08 21.04 -31.74
N ALA A 448 -0.84 19.97 -31.52
CA ALA A 448 -2.23 19.86 -32.00
C ALA A 448 -3.27 20.39 -31.00
N CYS A 449 -2.87 20.62 -29.74
CA CYS A 449 -3.77 21.14 -28.71
C CYS A 449 -3.90 22.67 -28.80
N PRO A 450 -5.13 23.22 -28.64
CA PRO A 450 -5.31 24.66 -28.57
C PRO A 450 -4.80 25.20 -27.22
N GLU A 451 -4.19 26.38 -27.22
CA GLU A 451 -3.82 27.07 -25.98
C GLU A 451 -5.07 27.34 -25.11
N PRO A 452 -5.02 27.14 -23.77
CA PRO A 452 -3.86 26.78 -22.94
C PRO A 452 -3.66 25.25 -22.74
N TYR A 453 -4.36 24.42 -23.50
CA TYR A 453 -4.35 22.97 -23.31
C TYR A 453 -3.09 22.33 -23.89
N VAL A 454 -2.61 21.28 -23.22
CA VAL A 454 -1.44 20.50 -23.63
C VAL A 454 -1.80 19.04 -23.90
N PHE A 455 -1.02 18.38 -24.76
CA PHE A 455 -1.21 16.95 -25.06
C PHE A 455 -0.94 16.10 -23.81
N SER A 456 -1.97 15.40 -23.32
CA SER A 456 -1.91 14.73 -22.01
C SER A 456 -2.53 13.33 -22.01
N VAL A 457 -2.41 12.64 -20.88
CA VAL A 457 -3.03 11.36 -20.55
C VAL A 457 -3.79 11.49 -19.23
N PRO A 458 -4.96 10.86 -19.06
CA PRO A 458 -5.63 10.86 -17.76
C PRO A 458 -4.76 10.22 -16.69
N HIS A 459 -4.65 10.85 -15.52
CA HIS A 459 -3.85 10.37 -14.39
C HIS A 459 -4.70 9.66 -13.33
N THR A 460 -6.02 9.85 -13.33
CA THR A 460 -6.96 9.17 -12.43
C THR A 460 -8.17 8.62 -13.19
N SER A 461 -8.93 7.76 -12.52
CA SER A 461 -10.19 7.22 -13.06
C SER A 461 -11.23 8.31 -13.37
N LEU A 462 -11.29 9.38 -12.57
CA LEU A 462 -12.15 10.53 -12.82
C LEU A 462 -11.70 11.32 -14.03
N GLU A 463 -10.40 11.65 -14.14
CA GLU A 463 -9.89 12.31 -15.35
C GLU A 463 -10.24 11.50 -16.61
N ASN A 464 -10.12 10.18 -16.55
CA ASN A 464 -10.46 9.29 -17.66
C ASN A 464 -11.95 9.35 -18.01
N LYS A 465 -12.83 9.48 -17.00
CA LYS A 465 -14.27 9.62 -17.16
C LYS A 465 -14.65 10.98 -17.75
N HIS A 466 -14.00 12.06 -17.33
CA HIS A 466 -14.18 13.39 -17.92
C HIS A 466 -13.79 13.41 -19.40
N LEU A 467 -12.60 12.89 -19.75
CA LEU A 467 -12.17 12.77 -21.14
C LEU A 467 -13.14 11.93 -22.00
N LEU A 468 -13.62 10.79 -21.46
CA LEU A 468 -14.63 9.99 -22.14
C LEU A 468 -15.93 10.77 -22.38
N SER A 469 -16.39 11.57 -21.41
CA SER A 469 -17.59 12.39 -21.57
C SER A 469 -17.40 13.48 -22.64
N VAL A 470 -16.21 14.07 -22.75
CA VAL A 470 -15.88 15.03 -23.81
C VAL A 470 -15.96 14.34 -25.17
N LEU A 471 -15.36 13.15 -25.31
CA LEU A 471 -15.39 12.37 -26.55
C LEU A 471 -16.81 12.01 -26.98
N GLN A 472 -17.64 11.55 -26.05
CA GLN A 472 -19.04 11.23 -26.32
C GLN A 472 -19.80 12.42 -26.90
N ASN A 473 -19.54 13.64 -26.39
CA ASN A 473 -20.17 14.85 -26.89
C ASN A 473 -19.63 15.24 -28.28
N SER A 474 -18.30 15.23 -28.45
CA SER A 474 -17.66 15.65 -29.72
C SER A 474 -18.04 14.76 -30.91
N PHE A 475 -18.13 13.45 -30.71
CA PHE A 475 -18.45 12.50 -31.80
C PHE A 475 -19.95 12.30 -32.02
N SER A 476 -20.81 12.67 -31.05
CA SER A 476 -22.28 12.68 -31.25
C SER A 476 -22.73 13.72 -32.28
N SER A 477 -21.92 14.75 -32.52
CA SER A 477 -22.16 15.82 -33.50
C SER A 477 -21.77 15.44 -34.94
N ASP A 478 -20.93 14.41 -35.13
CA ASP A 478 -20.40 13.96 -36.43
C ASP A 478 -21.21 12.78 -37.06
N ARG A 479 -22.53 12.72 -36.77
CA ARG A 479 -23.48 11.63 -37.12
C ARG A 479 -23.58 11.20 -38.59
N ASN A 480 -22.88 11.85 -39.52
CA ASN A 480 -22.88 11.51 -40.95
C ASN A 480 -21.72 10.60 -41.37
N ASN A 481 -20.79 10.30 -40.48
CA ASN A 481 -19.67 9.42 -40.80
C ASN A 481 -19.74 8.18 -39.89
N ASP A 482 -20.01 7.02 -40.49
CA ASP A 482 -19.82 5.69 -39.89
C ASP A 482 -18.32 5.46 -39.62
N ASN A 483 -17.72 6.28 -38.76
CA ASN A 483 -16.30 6.21 -38.48
C ASN A 483 -16.07 5.07 -37.48
N VAL A 484 -15.87 3.89 -38.05
CA VAL A 484 -15.65 2.60 -37.36
C VAL A 484 -14.49 2.69 -36.33
N ASP A 485 -13.59 3.67 -36.46
CA ASP A 485 -12.41 3.86 -35.61
C ASP A 485 -12.36 5.21 -34.87
N ALA A 486 -13.47 5.62 -34.21
CA ALA A 486 -13.50 6.78 -33.33
C ALA A 486 -12.64 6.55 -32.07
N ALA A 487 -11.33 6.79 -32.18
CA ALA A 487 -10.37 6.75 -31.10
C ALA A 487 -9.38 7.93 -31.20
N ILE A 488 -9.00 8.46 -30.04
CA ILE A 488 -8.03 9.56 -29.91
C ILE A 488 -6.70 9.07 -29.36
N PHE A 489 -5.60 9.77 -29.65
CA PHE A 489 -4.34 9.53 -28.96
C PHE A 489 -4.35 10.10 -27.54
N LEU A 490 -3.72 9.36 -26.64
CA LEU A 490 -3.34 9.82 -25.29
C LEU A 490 -1.84 10.03 -25.27
N ASN A 491 -1.32 10.98 -24.49
CA ASN A 491 0.13 11.17 -24.34
C ASN A 491 0.74 10.04 -23.49
N LEU A 492 0.77 8.82 -24.04
CA LEU A 492 1.33 7.64 -23.42
C LEU A 492 1.86 6.69 -24.51
N ASN A 493 3.13 6.32 -24.42
CA ASN A 493 3.77 5.44 -25.41
C ASN A 493 4.85 4.55 -24.80
N SER A 494 5.26 3.52 -25.54
CA SER A 494 6.41 2.65 -25.23
C SER A 494 7.47 2.66 -26.33
N LEU A 495 7.68 3.82 -26.97
CA LEU A 495 8.54 3.97 -28.14
C LEU A 495 10.00 3.65 -27.85
N ASN A 496 10.53 4.18 -26.75
CA ASN A 496 11.94 4.06 -26.35
C ASN A 496 12.30 2.60 -26.02
N ILE A 497 11.59 2.00 -25.04
CA ILE A 497 11.81 0.62 -24.60
C ILE A 497 10.50 -0.16 -24.72
N PRO A 498 10.51 -1.33 -25.40
CA PRO A 498 9.34 -2.21 -25.46
C PRO A 498 8.81 -2.53 -24.05
N GLY A 499 7.51 -2.33 -23.85
CA GLY A 499 6.82 -2.59 -22.58
C GLY A 499 6.98 -1.52 -21.50
N CYS A 500 7.87 -0.53 -21.67
CA CYS A 500 7.98 0.58 -20.72
C CYS A 500 7.17 1.78 -21.20
N TRP A 501 6.06 2.07 -20.52
CA TRP A 501 5.13 3.12 -20.90
C TRP A 501 5.45 4.44 -20.20
N VAL A 502 5.54 5.54 -20.97
CA VAL A 502 5.93 6.87 -20.51
C VAL A 502 4.98 7.95 -21.02
N ASP A 503 4.75 8.99 -20.23
CA ASP A 503 3.79 10.09 -20.45
C ASP A 503 4.41 11.29 -21.21
N ALA A 504 5.29 11.01 -22.17
CA ALA A 504 5.89 12.03 -23.03
C ALA A 504 6.32 11.41 -24.37
N ILE A 505 6.20 12.17 -25.46
CA ILE A 505 6.60 11.73 -26.82
C ILE A 505 8.06 11.24 -26.83
N ASN A 506 8.96 11.97 -26.16
CA ASN A 506 10.37 11.64 -26.01
C ASN A 506 10.72 11.18 -24.58
N GLY A 507 9.76 10.56 -23.88
CA GLY A 507 9.98 10.07 -22.53
C GLY A 507 11.05 8.99 -22.45
N THR A 508 11.90 9.07 -21.42
CA THR A 508 12.83 8.00 -21.06
C THR A 508 12.21 7.07 -20.04
N CYS A 509 12.42 5.76 -20.23
CA CYS A 509 11.92 4.77 -19.28
C CYS A 509 12.54 4.98 -17.89
N PRO A 510 11.75 5.23 -16.84
CA PRO A 510 12.27 5.50 -15.50
C PRO A 510 12.94 4.28 -14.88
N TYR A 511 12.64 3.09 -15.38
CA TYR A 511 13.16 1.81 -14.88
C TYR A 511 14.52 1.43 -15.48
N GLN A 512 15.06 2.21 -16.41
CA GLN A 512 16.47 2.07 -16.73
C GLN A 512 17.30 2.58 -15.56
N PRO A 513 18.38 1.87 -15.18
CA PRO A 513 19.34 2.43 -14.25
C PRO A 513 19.79 3.78 -14.83
N ARG A 514 19.39 4.88 -14.17
CA ARG A 514 20.03 6.16 -14.46
C ARG A 514 21.53 5.92 -14.25
N ASN A 515 22.37 6.42 -15.15
CA ASN A 515 23.83 6.45 -14.98
C ASN A 515 24.21 7.45 -13.86
N ASP A 516 23.47 7.44 -12.76
CA ASP A 516 23.57 8.37 -11.65
C ASP A 516 24.65 7.86 -10.71
N THR A 517 25.79 8.52 -10.83
CA THR A 517 26.96 8.49 -9.95
C THR A 517 26.63 8.61 -8.44
N ASN A 518 25.41 9.00 -8.07
CA ASN A 518 24.96 9.13 -6.68
C ASN A 518 24.69 7.79 -5.99
N ARG A 519 24.27 6.73 -6.70
CA ARG A 519 24.13 5.39 -6.09
C ARG A 519 25.49 4.79 -5.70
N ALA A 520 26.57 5.24 -6.36
CA ALA A 520 27.93 4.91 -5.95
C ALA A 520 28.22 5.49 -4.55
N ARG A 521 27.74 6.70 -4.19
CA ARG A 521 27.98 7.28 -2.87
C ARG A 521 27.36 6.48 -1.72
N VAL A 522 26.13 5.98 -1.89
CA VAL A 522 25.41 5.22 -0.86
C VAL A 522 26.05 3.84 -0.63
N VAL A 523 26.60 3.20 -1.67
CA VAL A 523 27.27 1.90 -1.55
C VAL A 523 28.73 2.04 -1.12
N ILE A 524 29.42 3.11 -1.53
CA ILE A 524 30.85 3.35 -1.23
C ILE A 524 31.06 3.69 0.25
N VAL A 525 30.17 4.46 0.89
CA VAL A 525 30.39 4.88 2.29
C VAL A 525 30.45 3.69 3.27
N PRO A 526 29.52 2.71 3.23
CA PRO A 526 29.61 1.51 4.08
C PRO A 526 30.77 0.59 3.71
N THR A 527 31.06 0.40 2.42
CA THR A 527 32.17 -0.48 1.99
C THR A 527 33.54 0.09 2.35
N VAL A 528 33.74 1.40 2.21
CA VAL A 528 34.99 2.06 2.62
C VAL A 528 35.15 1.99 4.14
N ALA A 529 34.07 2.17 4.92
CA ALA A 529 34.12 2.02 6.37
C ALA A 529 34.53 0.59 6.78
N VAL A 530 33.94 -0.44 6.16
CA VAL A 530 34.31 -1.85 6.40
C VAL A 530 35.77 -2.12 6.04
N VAL A 531 36.24 -1.64 4.88
CA VAL A 531 37.64 -1.80 4.45
C VAL A 531 38.60 -1.11 5.41
N ILE A 532 38.29 0.10 5.87
CA ILE A 532 39.11 0.82 6.86
C ILE A 532 39.17 0.04 8.18
N ILE A 533 38.02 -0.45 8.68
CA ILE A 533 37.97 -1.27 9.91
C ILE A 533 38.82 -2.54 9.73
N PHE A 534 38.73 -3.21 8.57
CA PHE A 534 39.50 -4.41 8.28
C PHE A 534 41.01 -4.14 8.23
N VAL A 535 41.42 -3.02 7.63
CA VAL A 535 42.83 -2.58 7.57
C VAL A 535 43.35 -2.23 8.97
N LEU A 536 42.56 -1.53 9.79
CA LEU A 536 42.91 -1.21 11.17
C LEU A 536 43.00 -2.48 12.04
N ALA A 537 42.11 -3.45 11.84
CA ALA A 537 42.16 -4.75 12.51
C ALA A 537 43.41 -5.55 12.11
N ALA A 538 43.75 -5.57 10.81
CA ALA A 538 44.96 -6.21 10.33
C ALA A 538 46.23 -5.54 10.89
N LEU A 539 46.30 -4.20 10.86
CA LEU A 539 47.43 -3.43 11.41
C LEU A 539 47.59 -3.67 12.91
N THR A 540 46.50 -3.67 13.69
CA THR A 540 46.57 -3.97 15.13
C THR A 540 47.03 -5.39 15.39
N PHE A 541 46.63 -6.36 14.57
CA PHE A 541 47.14 -7.73 14.63
C PHE A 541 48.64 -7.81 14.31
N PHE A 542 49.11 -7.14 13.25
CA PHE A 542 50.54 -7.09 12.91
C PHE A 542 51.38 -6.39 13.98
N VAL A 543 50.88 -5.31 14.59
CA VAL A 543 51.55 -4.63 15.71
C VAL A 543 51.63 -5.55 16.93
N LYS A 544 50.57 -6.30 17.27
CA LYS A 544 50.60 -7.30 18.34
C LYS A 544 51.58 -8.43 18.04
N CYS A 545 51.62 -8.95 16.82
CA CYS A 545 52.59 -9.96 16.41
C CYS A 545 54.03 -9.44 16.48
N ALA A 546 54.28 -8.18 16.08
CA ALA A 546 55.59 -7.54 16.18
C ALA A 546 56.01 -7.27 17.63
N ALA A 547 55.08 -6.83 18.49
CA ALA A 547 55.31 -6.65 19.92
C ALA A 547 55.63 -7.98 20.61
N ASN A 548 54.84 -9.03 20.34
CA ASN A 548 55.08 -10.35 20.91
C ASN A 548 56.40 -10.98 20.41
N ARG A 549 56.83 -10.68 19.18
CA ARG A 549 58.16 -11.06 18.68
C ARG A 549 59.29 -10.31 19.41
N ARG A 550 59.10 -9.03 19.73
CA ARG A 550 60.06 -8.25 20.55
C ARG A 550 60.12 -8.74 21.98
N ASP A 551 59.00 -9.09 22.58
CA ASP A 551 58.93 -9.63 23.94
C ASP A 551 59.48 -11.05 24.02
N GLY A 552 59.25 -11.89 22.99
CA GLY A 552 59.90 -13.19 22.84
C GLY A 552 61.43 -13.10 22.73
N MET A 553 61.97 -12.08 22.03
CA MET A 553 63.42 -11.84 21.98
C MET A 553 63.97 -11.26 23.30
N ARG A 554 63.23 -10.43 24.01
CA ARG A 554 63.62 -9.93 25.35
C ARG A 554 63.55 -11.03 26.42
N ALA A 555 62.59 -11.93 26.36
CA ALA A 555 62.48 -13.10 27.23
C ALA A 555 63.60 -14.13 26.97
N ARG A 556 63.99 -14.34 25.70
CA ARG A 556 65.17 -15.15 25.35
C ARG A 556 66.48 -14.54 25.86
N ARG A 557 66.63 -13.21 25.82
CA ARG A 557 67.81 -12.53 26.43
C ARG A 557 67.86 -12.65 27.96
N ARG A 558 66.72 -12.73 28.65
CA ARG A 558 66.69 -12.98 30.10
C ARG A 558 66.98 -14.43 30.49
N ARG A 559 66.70 -15.41 29.62
CA ARG A 559 67.03 -16.84 29.87
C ARG A 559 68.52 -17.20 29.66
N VAL A 560 69.35 -16.29 29.15
CA VAL A 560 70.81 -16.51 28.96
C VAL A 560 71.64 -15.89 30.11
N VAL A 561 70.99 -15.25 31.09
CA VAL A 561 71.65 -14.71 32.29
C VAL A 561 70.95 -15.28 33.52
N GLY A 562 71.50 -16.36 34.06
CA GLY A 562 71.02 -17.02 35.28
C GLY A 562 70.59 -18.46 35.05
N GLY A 563 71.53 -19.32 34.66
CA GLY A 563 71.33 -20.75 34.71
C GLY A 563 71.27 -21.22 36.16
N TRP A 564 70.25 -22.03 36.49
CA TRP A 564 70.30 -23.12 37.45
C TRP A 564 69.22 -24.11 37.02
N GLU A 565 69.65 -25.30 36.60
CA GLU A 565 68.82 -26.50 36.56
C GLU A 565 68.39 -26.84 37.99
N TYR A 566 67.11 -27.12 38.19
CA TYR A 566 66.68 -27.97 39.28
C TYR A 566 65.60 -28.93 38.80
N GLU A 567 66.03 -30.17 38.67
CA GLU A 567 65.24 -31.37 38.45
C GLU A 567 64.53 -31.72 39.77
N GLY A 568 63.21 -31.90 39.73
CA GLY A 568 62.38 -32.21 40.88
C GLY A 568 61.29 -33.21 40.51
N VAL A 569 61.48 -34.42 41.01
CA VAL A 569 60.73 -35.67 40.83
C VAL A 569 59.25 -35.53 41.24
N PRO A 570 58.30 -36.23 40.58
CA PRO A 570 56.87 -36.04 40.84
C PRO A 570 56.40 -36.75 42.11
N SER A 571 55.52 -36.07 42.85
CA SER A 571 54.56 -36.67 43.79
C SER A 571 53.16 -36.19 43.43
#